data_AF-A0AB34YAA6-F1
#
_entry.id   AF-A0AB34YAA6-F1
#
_cell.length_a   1.000
_cell.length_b   1.000
_cell.length_c   1.000
_cell.angle_alpha   90.00
_cell.angle_beta   90.00
_cell.angle_gamma   90.00
#
_symmetry.space_group_name_H-M   'P 1'
#
loop_
_entity.id
_entity.type
_entity.pdbx_description
1 polymer ?
#
loop_
_entity_poly.entity_id
_entity_poly.type
_entity_poly.pdbx_seq_one_letter_code
_entity_poly.pdbx_strand_id
1 'polypeptide(L)' 'MSSIALNSRNITMISRLLRNARKPGDTQALRTGAARYLTRRFQEGTYDEYSLRIALKSFIDKHRIMAETIDR' A
#
# COMPACT_ATOMS: atom_id res chain seq x y z
N MET A 1 -11.24 -19.51 -8.30
CA MET A 1 -10.32 -18.45 -7.81
C MET A 1 -10.13 -18.65 -6.31
N SER A 2 -8.92 -18.97 -5.84
CA SER A 2 -8.66 -19.14 -4.41
C SER A 2 -8.54 -17.76 -3.77
N SER A 3 -9.55 -17.34 -3.00
CA SER A 3 -9.48 -16.13 -2.20
C SER A 3 -8.63 -16.44 -0.97
N ILE A 4 -7.39 -15.96 -0.92
CA ILE A 4 -6.59 -16.09 0.30
C ILE A 4 -7.17 -15.13 1.34
N ALA A 5 -7.82 -15.72 2.34
CA ALA A 5 -8.37 -14.98 3.46
C ALA A 5 -7.26 -14.21 4.18
N LEU A 6 -7.50 -12.93 4.43
CA LEU A 6 -6.65 -12.11 5.29
C LEU A 6 -6.75 -12.64 6.72
N ASN A 7 -5.71 -13.31 7.19
CA ASN A 7 -5.60 -13.69 8.59
C ASN A 7 -4.96 -12.56 9.42
N SER A 8 -5.03 -12.67 10.74
CA SER A 8 -4.52 -11.66 11.68
C SER A 8 -3.03 -11.31 11.45
N ARG A 9 -2.20 -12.30 11.08
CA ARG A 9 -0.78 -12.10 10.77
C ARG A 9 -0.60 -11.20 9.54
N ASN A 10 -1.32 -11.49 8.46
CA ASN A 10 -1.22 -10.75 7.20
C ASN A 10 -1.77 -9.33 7.36
N ILE A 11 -2.87 -9.15 8.10
CA ILE A 11 -3.42 -7.84 8.43
C ILE A 11 -2.41 -7.01 9.23
N THR A 12 -1.74 -7.63 10.22
CA THR A 12 -0.73 -6.96 11.05
C THR A 12 0.46 -6.51 10.20
N MET A 13 0.94 -7.37 9.30
CA MET A 13 2.03 -7.07 8.37
C MET A 13 1.66 -5.89 7.44
N ILE A 14 0.52 -5.96 6.75
CA ILE A 14 0.05 -4.88 5.86
C ILE A 14 -0.10 -3.57 6.63
N SER A 15 -0.69 -3.61 7.83
CA SER A 15 -0.85 -2.43 8.68
C SER A 15 0.50 -1.83 9.10
N ARG A 16 1.50 -2.66 9.40
CA ARG A 16 2.86 -2.21 9.70
C ARG A 16 3.50 -1.54 8.49
N LEU A 17 3.42 -2.16 7.30
CA LEU A 17 3.96 -1.57 6.06
C LEU A 17 3.34 -0.20 5.77
N LEU A 18 2.02 -0.09 5.86
CA LEU A 18 1.30 1.17 5.66
C LEU A 18 1.73 2.23 6.68
N ARG A 19 1.88 1.88 7.96
CA ARG A 19 2.34 2.83 8.98
C ARG A 19 3.76 3.31 8.71
N ASN A 20 4.68 2.41 8.36
CA ASN A 20 6.08 2.74 8.12
C ASN A 20 6.29 3.61 6.87
N ALA A 21 5.38 3.53 5.89
CA ALA A 21 5.48 4.31 4.65
C ALA A 21 4.83 5.71 4.74
N ARG A 22 4.08 6.00 5.82
CA ARG A 22 3.44 7.30 6.02
C ARG A 22 4.49 8.40 6.18
N LYS A 23 4.25 9.52 5.53
CA LYS A 23 4.94 10.78 5.79
C LYS A 23 3.95 11.85 6.29
N PRO A 24 4.42 12.82 7.08
CA PRO A 24 3.68 14.06 7.31
C PRO A 24 3.29 14.69 5.97
N GLY A 25 2.06 15.17 5.85
CA GLY A 25 1.53 15.74 4.59
C GLY A 25 0.86 14.74 3.64
N ASP A 26 0.97 13.43 3.86
CA ASP A 26 0.25 12.45 3.02
C ASP A 26 -1.27 12.62 3.13
N THR A 27 -1.94 12.81 1.99
CA THR A 27 -3.39 12.99 1.91
C THR A 27 -4.15 11.73 2.35
N GLN A 28 -5.39 11.90 2.82
CA GLN A 28 -6.26 10.77 3.15
C GLN A 28 -6.53 9.86 1.94
N ALA A 29 -6.61 10.45 0.74
CA ALA A 29 -6.78 9.71 -0.52
C ALA A 29 -5.58 8.78 -0.78
N LEU A 30 -4.35 9.28 -0.64
CA LEU A 30 -3.14 8.47 -0.78
C LEU A 30 -3.10 7.30 0.21
N ARG A 31 -3.43 7.56 1.48
CA ARG A 31 -3.47 6.53 2.53
C ARG A 31 -4.49 5.44 2.23
N THR A 32 -5.68 5.84 1.79
CA THR A 32 -6.78 4.91 1.45
C THR A 32 -6.44 4.10 0.19
N GLY A 33 -5.86 4.76 -0.83
CA GLY A 33 -5.40 4.11 -2.06
C GLY A 33 -4.31 3.07 -1.79
N ALA A 34 -3.31 3.43 -0.98
CA ALA A 34 -2.21 2.54 -0.62
C ALA A 34 -2.70 1.29 0.12
N ALA A 35 -3.66 1.45 1.05
CA ALA A 35 -4.26 0.33 1.76
C ALA A 35 -5.00 -0.62 0.80
N ARG A 36 -5.90 -0.08 -0.04
CA ARG A 36 -6.64 -0.88 -1.05
C ARG A 36 -5.70 -1.58 -2.02
N TYR A 37 -4.65 -0.90 -2.47
CA TYR A 37 -3.64 -1.46 -3.38
C TYR A 37 -2.92 -2.66 -2.78
N LEU A 38 -2.43 -2.55 -1.54
CA LEU A 38 -1.75 -3.67 -0.88
C LEU A 38 -2.69 -4.84 -0.58
N THR A 39 -3.90 -4.57 -0.11
CA THR A 39 -4.92 -5.60 0.11
C THR A 39 -5.20 -6.38 -1.17
N ARG A 40 -5.35 -5.68 -2.30
CA ARG A 40 -5.58 -6.30 -3.61
C ARG A 40 -4.39 -7.14 -4.06
N ARG A 41 -3.17 -6.62 -3.98
CA ARG A 41 -1.94 -7.36 -4.35
C ARG A 41 -1.77 -8.64 -3.52
N PHE A 42 -2.11 -8.57 -2.24
CA PHE A 42 -2.13 -9.73 -1.37
C PHE A 42 -3.16 -10.77 -1.84
N GLN A 43 -4.40 -10.36 -2.11
CA GLN A 43 -5.44 -11.24 -2.64
C GLN A 43 -5.09 -11.85 -4.01
N GLU A 44 -4.29 -11.16 -4.81
CA GLU A 44 -3.84 -11.58 -6.15
C GLU A 44 -2.62 -12.52 -6.14
N GLY A 45 -1.98 -12.78 -4.99
CA GLY A 45 -0.84 -13.71 -4.93
C GLY A 45 0.46 -13.16 -4.31
N THR A 46 0.53 -11.86 -4.02
CA THR A 46 1.76 -11.26 -3.47
C THR A 46 1.75 -11.35 -1.94
N TYR A 47 2.30 -12.43 -1.39
CA TYR A 47 2.25 -12.70 0.05
C TYR A 47 3.50 -12.25 0.81
N ASP A 48 4.65 -12.13 0.12
CA ASP A 48 5.90 -11.83 0.78
C ASP A 48 6.02 -10.34 1.13
N GLU A 49 6.52 -10.07 2.33
CA GLU A 49 6.62 -8.72 2.86
C GLU A 49 7.51 -7.81 1.99
N TYR A 50 8.57 -8.37 1.42
CA TYR A 50 9.53 -7.63 0.62
C TYR A 50 8.89 -7.07 -0.66
N SER A 51 8.19 -7.92 -1.41
CA SER A 51 7.48 -7.51 -2.62
C SER A 51 6.34 -6.54 -2.32
N LEU A 52 5.61 -6.75 -1.21
CA LEU A 52 4.59 -5.80 -0.76
C LEU A 52 5.19 -4.43 -0.41
N ARG A 53 6.36 -4.41 0.24
CA ARG A 53 7.07 -3.16 0.56
C ARG A 53 7.53 -2.42 -0.70
N ILE A 54 8.09 -3.13 -1.68
CA ILE A 54 8.47 -2.54 -2.97
C ILE A 54 7.24 -1.98 -3.69
N ALA A 55 6.18 -2.78 -3.78
CA ALA A 55 4.94 -2.37 -4.43
C ALA A 55 4.33 -1.13 -3.76
N LEU A 56 4.32 -1.07 -2.42
CA LEU A 56 3.86 0.09 -1.66
C LEU A 56 4.69 1.34 -1.97
N LYS A 57 6.02 1.20 -1.97
CA LYS A 57 6.93 2.31 -2.26
C LYS A 57 6.66 2.86 -3.67
N SER A 58 6.61 1.99 -4.67
CA SER A 58 6.33 2.38 -6.05
C SER A 58 4.95 3.03 -6.22
N PHE A 59 3.93 2.55 -5.50
CA PHE A 59 2.60 3.17 -5.51
C PHE A 59 2.64 4.59 -4.94
N ILE A 60 3.24 4.77 -3.75
CA ILE A 60 3.30 6.07 -3.08
C ILE A 60 4.11 7.08 -3.89
N ASP A 61 5.27 6.68 -4.42
CA ASP A 61 6.14 7.59 -5.17
C ASP A 61 5.42 8.10 -6.44
N LYS A 62 4.72 7.22 -7.17
CA LYS A 62 3.91 7.62 -8.33
C LYS A 62 2.81 8.61 -7.97
N HIS A 63 2.06 8.33 -6.89
CA HIS A 63 0.95 9.19 -6.49
C HIS A 63 1.41 10.53 -5.93
N ARG A 64 2.58 10.61 -5.29
CA ARG A 64 3.16 11.88 -4.83
C ARG A 64 3.62 12.74 -6.01
N ILE A 65 4.32 12.16 -6.99
CA ILE A 65 4.73 12.88 -8.21
C ILE A 65 3.50 13.45 -8.94
N MET A 66 2.43 12.67 -9.07
CA MET A 66 1.18 13.15 -9.67
C MET A 66 0.56 14.29 -8.87
N ALA A 67 0.55 14.22 -7.54
CA ALA A 67 0.03 15.28 -6.68
C ALA A 67 0.84 16.58 -6.81
N GLU A 68 2.18 16.49 -6.83
CA GLU A 68 3.08 17.64 -7.05
C GLU A 68 2.94 18.25 -8.45
N THR A 69 2.56 17.44 -9.45
CA THR A 69 2.36 17.91 -10.84
C THR A 69 1.04 18.65 -11.01
N ILE A 70 0.00 18.31 -10.23
CA ILE A 70 -1.31 18.97 -10.28
C ILE A 70 -1.29 20.33 -9.55
N ASP A 71 -0.37 20.52 -8.60
CA ASP A 71 -0.22 21.75 -7.81
C ASP A 71 0.69 22.81 -8.47
N ARG A 72 1.19 22.55 -9.69
CA ARG A 72 2.00 23.47 -10.51
C ARG A 72 1.20 24.09 -11.64
#